data_AF-A0A353MAV6-F1
#
_entry.id   AF-A0A353MAV6-F1
#
_cell.length_a   1.000
_cell.length_b   1.000
_cell.length_c   1.000
_cell.angle_alpha   90.00
_cell.angle_beta   90.00
_cell.angle_gamma   90.00
#
_symmetry.space_group_name_H-M   'P 1'
#
loop_
_entity.id
_entity.type
_entity.pdbx_description
1 polymer ?
#
loop_
_entity_poly.entity_id
_entity_poly.type
_entity_poly.pdbx_seq_one_letter_code
_entity_poly.pdbx_strand_id
1 'polypeptide(L)'
;MKKILIYVTLLSLIYTISALGASEPPLSESDKATVKQGLADAVKSKRITQQQYTQALSWVDAAPCEGIERDVTIKGKANLANAIKKQLRLKTVDVLQTFRSEGWTIVYVDTKVSDEPYLFYSGDPVLARKPVTQWSGAAMIFETSEVERWVLDNAPGIPKRLAACFAWHVTLNRD
;
A
#
# COMPACT_ATOMS: atom_id res chain seq x y z
N MET A 1 4.45 63.66 23.82
CA MET A 1 4.85 62.25 24.07
C MET A 1 3.62 61.37 23.99
N LYS A 2 3.69 60.10 23.57
CA LYS A 2 4.83 59.32 23.04
C LYS A 2 5.09 59.74 21.55
N LYS A 3 5.69 59.07 20.55
CA LYS A 3 6.36 57.78 20.28
C LYS A 3 5.53 56.47 20.14
N ILE A 4 5.80 55.70 19.07
CA ILE A 4 5.73 54.21 18.97
C ILE A 4 4.30 53.60 19.05
N LEU A 5 3.85 52.72 18.15
CA LEU A 5 4.33 52.26 16.83
C LEU A 5 3.14 51.65 16.05
N ILE A 6 3.20 51.59 14.72
CA ILE A 6 2.25 50.79 13.93
C ILE A 6 2.81 49.36 13.81
N TYR A 7 2.13 48.38 14.41
CA TYR A 7 2.50 46.97 14.29
C TYR A 7 1.66 46.28 13.20
N VAL A 8 2.25 46.13 12.01
CA VAL A 8 1.73 45.22 10.97
C VAL A 8 2.42 43.87 11.14
N THR A 9 1.89 43.03 12.04
CA THR A 9 2.32 41.62 12.15
C THR A 9 1.70 40.79 11.03
N LEU A 10 2.33 40.85 9.85
CA LEU A 10 2.03 39.94 8.74
C LEU A 10 2.52 38.53 9.12
N LEU A 11 1.63 37.70 9.70
CA LEU A 11 1.92 36.26 9.86
C LEU A 11 1.84 35.57 8.49
N SER A 12 2.94 35.62 7.75
CA SER A 12 3.20 34.71 6.64
C SER A 12 3.37 33.29 7.19
N LEU A 13 2.27 32.55 7.27
CA LEU A 13 2.28 31.15 7.70
C LEU A 13 2.97 30.30 6.63
N ILE A 14 4.27 30.04 6.81
CA ILE A 14 5.06 29.20 5.90
C ILE A 14 4.61 27.75 6.09
N TYR A 15 3.62 27.33 5.30
CA TYR A 15 3.28 25.93 5.13
C TYR A 15 4.42 25.25 4.34
N THR A 16 5.42 24.75 5.06
CA THR A 16 6.39 23.81 4.50
C THR A 16 5.65 22.51 4.19
N ILE A 17 5.17 22.37 2.95
CA ILE A 17 4.70 21.09 2.41
C ILE A 17 5.94 20.21 2.23
N SER A 18 6.38 19.61 3.34
CA SER A 18 7.37 18.55 3.34
C SER A 18 6.73 17.32 2.71
N ALA A 19 6.93 17.17 1.40
CA ALA A 19 6.53 15.98 0.65
C ALA A 19 7.43 14.78 1.01
N LEU A 20 7.39 14.36 2.28
CA LEU A 20 7.63 12.96 2.62
C LEU A 20 6.47 12.21 1.96
N GLY A 21 6.78 11.41 0.93
CA GLY A 21 5.76 10.66 0.20
C GLY A 21 4.96 9.81 1.18
N ALA A 22 3.64 9.99 1.20
CA ALA A 22 2.77 9.42 2.21
C ALA A 22 2.99 7.90 2.32
N SER A 23 3.40 7.44 3.50
CA SER A 23 3.32 6.03 3.85
C SER A 23 1.88 5.66 4.16
N GLU A 24 1.56 4.38 4.09
CA GLU A 24 0.27 3.91 4.57
C GLU A 24 0.11 4.19 6.07
N PRO A 25 -1.02 4.77 6.53
CA PRO A 25 -1.27 4.92 7.95
C PRO A 25 -1.46 3.54 8.60
N PRO A 26 -1.05 3.36 9.88
CA PRO A 26 -1.46 2.20 10.64
C PRO A 26 -2.98 2.22 10.87
N LEU A 27 -3.58 1.04 11.06
CA LEU A 27 -4.99 0.88 11.43
C LEU A 27 -5.36 1.75 12.63
N SER A 28 -6.58 2.32 12.63
CA SER A 28 -7.08 3.02 13.82
C SER A 28 -7.36 2.04 14.96
N GLU A 29 -7.35 2.51 16.21
CA GLU A 29 -7.67 1.66 17.36
C GLU A 29 -9.08 1.03 17.28
N SER A 30 -10.03 1.71 16.62
CA SER A 30 -11.35 1.17 16.28
C SER A 30 -11.29 0.01 15.28
N ASP A 31 -10.46 0.10 14.25
CA ASP A 31 -10.31 -0.95 13.25
C ASP A 31 -9.58 -2.15 13.87
N LYS A 32 -8.50 -1.90 14.61
CA LYS A 32 -7.79 -2.93 15.40
C LYS A 32 -8.73 -3.67 16.34
N ALA A 33 -9.59 -2.97 17.07
CA ALA A 33 -10.57 -3.59 17.97
C ALA A 33 -11.58 -4.45 17.20
N THR A 34 -12.13 -3.93 16.09
CA THR A 34 -13.08 -4.65 15.22
C THR A 34 -12.47 -5.93 14.64
N VAL A 35 -11.23 -5.83 14.15
CA VAL A 35 -10.46 -6.94 13.59
C VAL A 35 -10.12 -7.98 14.67
N LYS A 36 -9.67 -7.54 15.86
CA LYS A 36 -9.38 -8.44 17.00
C LYS A 36 -10.63 -9.20 17.46
N GLN A 37 -11.81 -8.57 17.46
CA GLN A 37 -13.07 -9.25 17.72
C GLN A 37 -13.42 -10.28 16.63
N GLY A 38 -13.29 -9.91 15.35
CA GLY A 38 -13.52 -10.83 14.23
C GLY A 38 -12.62 -12.07 14.26
N LEU A 39 -11.35 -11.91 14.64
CA LEU A 39 -10.42 -13.01 14.90
C LEU A 39 -10.88 -13.90 16.07
N ALA A 40 -11.33 -13.30 17.18
CA ALA A 40 -11.77 -14.04 18.36
C ALA A 40 -13.01 -14.91 18.06
N ASP A 41 -13.97 -14.39 17.30
CA ASP A 41 -15.12 -15.17 16.85
C ASP A 41 -14.75 -16.22 15.79
N ALA A 42 -13.77 -15.95 14.91
CA ALA A 42 -13.27 -16.92 13.94
C ALA A 42 -12.61 -18.14 14.60
N VAL A 43 -11.77 -17.95 15.64
CA VAL A 43 -11.13 -19.07 16.35
C VAL A 43 -12.14 -19.82 17.23
N LYS A 44 -13.05 -19.10 17.90
CA LYS A 44 -14.15 -19.67 18.70
C LYS A 44 -15.11 -20.52 17.86
N SER A 45 -15.40 -20.10 16.63
CA SER A 45 -16.20 -20.86 15.65
C SER A 45 -15.41 -21.93 14.89
N LYS A 46 -14.12 -22.13 15.21
CA LYS A 46 -13.20 -23.09 14.56
C LYS A 46 -13.02 -22.85 13.05
N ARG A 47 -13.26 -21.62 12.57
CA ARG A 47 -12.97 -21.20 11.19
C ARG A 47 -11.47 -20.99 10.94
N ILE A 48 -10.71 -20.73 12.00
CA ILE A 48 -9.25 -20.67 11.99
C ILE A 48 -8.67 -21.46 13.17
N THR A 49 -7.40 -21.86 13.05
CA THR A 49 -6.65 -22.49 14.14
C THR A 49 -6.19 -21.47 15.18
N GLN A 50 -5.84 -21.95 16.38
CA GLN A 50 -5.21 -21.12 17.43
C GLN A 50 -3.87 -20.51 16.97
N GLN A 51 -3.13 -21.18 16.09
CA GLN A 51 -1.89 -20.67 15.50
C GLN A 51 -2.18 -19.48 14.58
N GLN A 52 -3.12 -19.63 13.64
CA GLN A 52 -3.55 -18.56 12.74
C GLN A 52 -4.09 -17.35 13.51
N TYR A 53 -4.84 -17.57 14.59
CA TYR A 53 -5.31 -16.49 15.47
C TYR A 53 -4.15 -15.68 16.07
N THR A 54 -3.19 -16.36 16.71
CA THR A 54 -2.03 -15.68 17.34
C THR A 54 -1.15 -14.98 16.30
N GLN A 55 -0.99 -15.57 15.12
CA GLN A 55 -0.23 -15.01 14.01
C GLN A 55 -0.93 -13.78 13.43
N ALA A 56 -2.24 -13.85 13.16
CA ALA A 56 -3.04 -12.73 12.70
C ALA A 56 -3.01 -11.54 13.68
N LEU A 57 -3.11 -11.79 15.00
CA LEU A 57 -3.00 -10.74 16.02
C LEU A 57 -1.70 -9.93 15.90
N SER A 58 -0.56 -10.58 15.61
CA SER A 58 0.72 -9.90 15.46
C SER A 58 0.78 -8.92 14.28
N TRP A 59 -0.05 -9.13 13.24
CA TRP A 59 -0.16 -8.22 12.10
C TRP A 59 -1.07 -7.00 12.37
N VAL A 60 -2.07 -7.13 13.25
CA VAL A 60 -3.00 -6.02 13.60
C VAL A 60 -2.27 -4.84 14.26
N ASP A 61 -1.26 -5.14 15.07
CA ASP A 61 -0.45 -4.15 15.79
C ASP A 61 0.86 -3.79 15.07
N ALA A 62 1.08 -4.32 13.86
CA ALA A 62 2.26 -4.03 13.04
C ALA A 62 2.06 -2.80 12.14
N ALA A 63 3.18 -2.18 11.73
CA ALA A 63 3.21 -1.06 10.78
C ALA A 63 4.24 -1.31 9.64
N PRO A 64 4.12 -2.41 8.85
CA PRO A 64 5.14 -2.81 7.89
C PRO A 64 5.30 -1.82 6.70
N CYS A 65 4.31 -0.96 6.46
CA CYS A 65 4.34 0.07 5.42
C CYS A 65 5.04 1.37 5.82
N GLU A 66 5.58 1.49 7.04
CA GLU A 66 6.41 2.64 7.43
C GLU A 66 7.58 2.81 6.43
N GLY A 67 7.73 4.00 5.85
CA GLY A 67 8.80 4.28 4.87
C GLY A 67 8.59 3.67 3.48
N ILE A 68 7.43 3.06 3.19
CA ILE A 68 7.03 2.71 1.82
C ILE A 68 6.33 3.91 1.19
N GLU A 69 6.85 4.42 0.07
CA GLU A 69 6.30 5.57 -0.64
C GLU A 69 5.04 5.14 -1.40
N ARG A 70 3.85 5.63 -1.01
CA ARG A 70 2.60 5.45 -1.79
C ARG A 70 2.31 6.58 -2.78
N ASP A 71 2.83 7.78 -2.54
CA ASP A 71 2.49 8.97 -3.32
C ASP A 71 2.90 8.89 -4.79
N VAL A 72 1.99 9.30 -5.67
CA VAL A 72 2.24 9.43 -7.10
C VAL A 72 1.44 10.59 -7.68
N THR A 73 2.13 11.54 -8.32
CA THR A 73 1.48 12.71 -8.94
C THR A 73 0.50 12.29 -10.04
N ILE A 74 -0.49 13.14 -10.35
CA ILE A 74 -1.47 12.90 -11.44
C ILE A 74 -0.74 12.62 -12.78
N LYS A 75 0.35 13.34 -13.06
CA LYS A 75 1.22 13.09 -14.23
C LYS A 75 1.94 11.74 -14.15
N GLY A 76 2.40 11.34 -12.97
CA GLY A 76 2.95 10.01 -12.70
C GLY A 76 1.94 8.89 -12.98
N LYS A 77 0.72 9.00 -12.44
CA LYS A 77 -0.39 8.07 -12.71
C LYS A 77 -0.69 7.97 -14.20
N ALA A 78 -0.77 9.09 -14.90
CA ALA A 78 -0.99 9.12 -16.35
C ALA A 78 0.16 8.48 -17.16
N ASN A 79 1.41 8.66 -16.75
CA ASN A 79 2.56 8.01 -17.38
C ASN A 79 2.53 6.49 -17.16
N LEU A 80 2.31 6.04 -15.92
CA LEU A 80 2.18 4.63 -15.54
C LEU A 80 1.04 3.96 -16.33
N ALA A 81 -0.17 4.52 -16.31
CA ALA A 81 -1.32 4.04 -17.08
C ALA A 81 -0.99 3.88 -18.58
N ASN A 82 -0.30 4.85 -19.19
CA ASN A 82 0.08 4.81 -20.60
C ASN A 82 1.19 3.81 -20.93
N ALA A 83 1.99 3.38 -19.96
CA ALA A 83 2.95 2.28 -20.11
C ALA A 83 2.26 0.92 -19.89
N ILE A 84 1.58 0.76 -18.76
CA ILE A 84 0.92 -0.49 -18.33
C ILE A 84 -0.11 -0.96 -19.36
N LYS A 85 -0.94 -0.06 -19.91
CA LYS A 85 -1.90 -0.44 -20.96
C LYS A 85 -1.23 -1.02 -22.22
N LYS A 86 -0.01 -0.59 -22.55
CA LYS A 86 0.77 -1.15 -23.68
C LYS A 86 1.35 -2.52 -23.33
N GLN A 87 1.88 -2.67 -22.11
CA GLN A 87 2.42 -3.94 -21.60
C GLN A 87 1.35 -5.04 -21.55
N LEU A 88 0.16 -4.70 -21.04
CA LEU A 88 -1.00 -5.59 -20.94
C LEU A 88 -1.85 -5.68 -22.23
N ARG A 89 -1.54 -4.87 -23.27
CA ARG A 89 -2.28 -4.76 -24.54
C ARG A 89 -3.76 -4.34 -24.37
N LEU A 90 -4.05 -3.55 -23.34
CA LEU A 90 -5.38 -3.04 -23.00
C LEU A 90 -5.66 -1.66 -23.64
N LYS A 91 -6.94 -1.33 -23.82
CA LYS A 91 -7.37 0.00 -24.30
C LYS A 91 -7.20 1.08 -23.23
N THR A 92 -7.53 0.72 -21.99
CA THR A 92 -7.64 1.59 -20.80
C THR A 92 -7.03 0.87 -19.61
N VAL A 93 -6.35 1.63 -18.75
CA VAL A 93 -5.88 1.20 -17.43
C VAL A 93 -5.89 2.46 -16.55
N ASP A 94 -6.48 2.39 -15.36
CA ASP A 94 -6.41 3.45 -14.35
C ASP A 94 -5.45 3.04 -13.23
N VAL A 95 -4.66 3.98 -12.70
CA VAL A 95 -3.71 3.72 -11.61
C VAL A 95 -4.32 4.15 -10.28
N LEU A 96 -4.64 3.18 -9.44
CA LEU A 96 -5.34 3.38 -8.17
C LEU A 96 -4.34 3.75 -7.06
N GLN A 97 -3.35 2.91 -6.82
CA GLN A 97 -2.29 3.11 -5.82
C GLN A 97 -0.92 2.72 -6.40
N THR A 98 0.14 3.14 -5.71
CA THR A 98 1.52 2.68 -5.91
C THR A 98 2.14 2.34 -4.57
N PHE A 99 3.15 1.48 -4.55
CA PHE A 99 3.98 1.17 -3.38
C PHE A 99 5.43 1.09 -3.84
N ARG A 100 6.33 1.91 -3.28
CA ARG A 100 7.72 2.04 -3.74
C ARG A 100 8.72 1.92 -2.59
N SER A 101 9.78 1.15 -2.82
CA SER A 101 10.93 1.03 -1.91
C SER A 101 12.13 0.38 -2.62
N GLU A 102 13.35 0.82 -2.32
CA GLU A 102 14.62 0.21 -2.76
C GLU A 102 14.68 -0.23 -4.24
N GLY A 103 14.14 0.62 -5.14
CA GLY A 103 14.14 0.38 -6.58
C GLY A 103 13.01 -0.54 -7.10
N TRP A 104 12.13 -1.05 -6.25
CA TRP A 104 10.92 -1.78 -6.64
C TRP A 104 9.68 -0.91 -6.61
N THR A 105 8.72 -1.23 -7.49
CA THR A 105 7.40 -0.59 -7.57
C THR A 105 6.31 -1.65 -7.67
N ILE A 106 5.30 -1.60 -6.81
CA ILE A 106 4.01 -2.28 -7.00
C ILE A 106 2.99 -1.23 -7.46
N VAL A 107 2.16 -1.55 -8.45
CA VAL A 107 1.10 -0.67 -8.96
C VAL A 107 -0.25 -1.38 -8.88
N TYR A 108 -1.20 -0.84 -8.13
CA TYR A 108 -2.59 -1.31 -8.14
C TYR A 108 -3.34 -0.61 -9.27
N VAL A 109 -3.98 -1.38 -10.16
CA VAL A 109 -4.63 -0.84 -11.35
C VAL A 109 -6.01 -1.41 -11.61
N ASP A 110 -6.90 -0.58 -12.16
CA ASP A 110 -8.16 -1.05 -12.74
C ASP A 110 -7.96 -1.24 -14.26
N THR A 111 -8.31 -2.44 -14.75
CA THR A 111 -8.17 -2.85 -16.16
C THR A 111 -9.44 -2.65 -16.98
N LYS A 112 -10.60 -2.45 -16.33
CA LYS A 112 -11.96 -2.53 -16.91
C LYS A 112 -12.29 -3.88 -17.59
N VAL A 113 -11.57 -4.96 -17.24
CA VAL A 113 -11.70 -6.29 -17.87
C VAL A 113 -11.84 -7.42 -16.83
N SER A 114 -11.15 -7.30 -15.69
CA SER A 114 -11.21 -8.22 -14.54
C SER A 114 -11.02 -7.46 -13.24
N ASP A 115 -11.20 -8.15 -12.11
CA ASP A 115 -10.66 -7.82 -10.80
C ASP A 115 -9.30 -7.11 -10.90
N GLU A 116 -9.13 -6.06 -10.11
CA GLU A 116 -7.99 -5.14 -10.16
C GLU A 116 -6.68 -5.83 -9.75
N PRO A 117 -5.68 -5.96 -10.65
CA PRO A 117 -4.39 -6.54 -10.30
C PRO A 117 -3.45 -5.53 -9.63
N TYR A 118 -2.65 -6.05 -8.70
CA TYR A 118 -1.40 -5.44 -8.26
C TYR A 118 -0.26 -5.99 -9.12
N LEU A 119 0.45 -5.09 -9.81
CA LEU A 119 1.50 -5.41 -10.77
C LEU A 119 2.88 -5.10 -10.17
N PHE A 120 3.77 -6.10 -10.13
CA PHE A 120 5.06 -6.01 -9.45
C PHE A 120 6.19 -5.72 -10.44
N TYR A 121 7.00 -4.70 -10.19
CA TYR A 121 8.11 -4.27 -11.05
C TYR A 121 9.41 -4.12 -10.26
N SER A 122 10.47 -4.76 -10.77
CA SER A 122 11.84 -4.40 -10.44
C SER A 122 12.26 -3.25 -11.36
N GLY A 123 12.50 -2.07 -10.79
CA GLY A 123 12.72 -0.81 -11.53
C GLY A 123 11.46 0.00 -11.82
N ASP A 124 11.59 0.96 -12.74
CA ASP A 124 10.51 1.87 -13.18
C ASP A 124 9.51 1.16 -14.10
N PRO A 125 8.20 1.07 -13.75
CA PRO A 125 7.19 0.46 -14.60
C PRO A 125 7.01 1.16 -15.97
N VAL A 126 7.42 2.41 -16.13
CA VAL A 126 7.37 3.15 -17.40
C VAL A 126 8.43 2.66 -18.39
N LEU A 127 9.57 2.18 -17.90
CA LEU A 127 10.68 1.65 -18.69
C LEU A 127 10.64 0.12 -18.83
N ALA A 128 9.92 -0.57 -17.93
CA ALA A 128 9.76 -2.01 -17.96
C ALA A 128 9.03 -2.52 -19.23
N ARG A 129 9.37 -3.74 -19.67
CA ARG A 129 8.67 -4.43 -20.79
C ARG A 129 7.38 -5.13 -20.36
N LYS A 130 7.30 -5.57 -19.11
CA LYS A 130 6.18 -6.24 -18.43
C LYS A 130 6.45 -6.24 -16.90
N PRO A 131 5.46 -6.48 -16.05
CA PRO A 131 5.71 -6.83 -14.65
C PRO A 131 6.47 -8.16 -14.49
N VAL A 132 7.08 -8.34 -13.32
CA VAL A 132 7.73 -9.57 -12.84
C VAL A 132 6.65 -10.61 -12.54
N THR A 133 5.66 -10.24 -11.72
CA THR A 133 4.48 -11.04 -11.36
C THR A 133 3.27 -10.11 -11.15
N GLN A 134 2.08 -10.70 -10.95
CA GLN A 134 0.85 -9.98 -10.62
C GLN A 134 0.04 -10.74 -9.55
N TRP A 135 -0.67 -10.01 -8.70
CA TRP A 135 -1.62 -10.55 -7.72
C TRP A 135 -3.02 -9.97 -7.97
N SER A 136 -4.05 -10.81 -7.88
CA SER A 136 -5.47 -10.43 -7.98
C SER A 136 -6.30 -11.26 -6.99
N GLY A 137 -7.47 -10.75 -6.61
CA GLY A 137 -8.40 -11.41 -5.69
C GLY A 137 -8.44 -10.76 -4.30
N ALA A 138 -9.06 -11.46 -3.36
CA ALA A 138 -9.11 -11.10 -1.94
C ALA A 138 -8.27 -12.09 -1.11
N ALA A 139 -7.75 -11.62 0.03
CA ALA A 139 -7.06 -12.45 1.01
C ALA A 139 -7.52 -12.06 2.42
N MET A 140 -7.60 -13.04 3.31
CA MET A 140 -8.01 -12.86 4.70
C MET A 140 -6.80 -12.49 5.57
N ILE A 141 -7.05 -11.79 6.67
CA ILE A 141 -6.05 -11.50 7.73
C ILE A 141 -5.24 -12.72 8.22
N PHE A 142 -5.82 -13.91 8.24
CA PHE A 142 -5.10 -15.12 8.66
C PHE A 142 -4.22 -15.73 7.55
N GLU A 143 -4.10 -15.04 6.41
CA GLU A 143 -3.28 -15.39 5.25
C GLU A 143 -2.15 -14.37 5.01
N THR A 144 -1.99 -13.33 5.86
CA THR A 144 -0.99 -12.25 5.66
C THR A 144 0.43 -12.81 5.48
N SER A 145 0.83 -13.83 6.24
CA SER A 145 2.17 -14.43 6.10
C SER A 145 2.29 -15.38 4.89
N GLU A 146 1.18 -15.94 4.42
CA GLU A 146 1.09 -16.72 3.18
C GLU A 146 1.25 -15.79 1.98
N VAL A 147 0.61 -14.61 2.01
CA VAL A 147 0.75 -13.56 0.99
C VAL A 147 2.17 -12.97 1.00
N GLU A 148 2.75 -12.66 2.17
CA GLU A 148 4.15 -12.19 2.27
C GLU A 148 5.12 -13.20 1.63
N ARG A 149 4.98 -14.49 1.98
CA ARG A 149 5.78 -15.58 1.42
C ARG A 149 5.58 -15.71 -0.09
N TRP A 150 4.33 -15.68 -0.56
CA TRP A 150 4.02 -15.71 -1.99
C TRP A 150 4.71 -14.57 -2.74
N VAL A 151 4.73 -13.35 -2.19
CA VAL A 151 5.43 -12.22 -2.81
C VAL A 151 6.95 -12.45 -2.85
N LEU A 152 7.55 -12.94 -1.77
CA LEU A 152 8.99 -13.25 -1.73
C LEU A 152 9.38 -14.34 -2.74
N ASP A 153 8.52 -15.35 -2.93
CA ASP A 153 8.74 -16.46 -3.87
C ASP A 153 8.49 -16.04 -5.33
N ASN A 154 7.50 -15.17 -5.60
CA ASN A 154 7.06 -14.80 -6.96
C ASN A 154 7.64 -13.45 -7.46
N ALA A 155 8.23 -12.64 -6.59
CA ALA A 155 8.99 -11.44 -6.96
C ALA A 155 10.44 -11.50 -6.40
N PRO A 156 11.31 -12.40 -6.92
CA PRO A 156 12.63 -12.61 -6.35
C PRO A 156 13.48 -11.33 -6.31
N GLY A 157 14.00 -11.01 -5.12
CA GLY A 157 14.79 -9.79 -4.88
C GLY A 157 13.98 -8.56 -4.48
N ILE A 158 12.67 -8.69 -4.24
CA ILE A 158 11.86 -7.63 -3.64
C ILE A 158 12.26 -7.38 -2.16
N PRO A 159 12.27 -6.12 -1.68
CA PRO A 159 12.56 -5.82 -0.28
C PRO A 159 11.54 -6.47 0.65
N LYS A 160 12.01 -7.13 1.73
CA LYS A 160 11.13 -7.79 2.70
C LYS A 160 10.09 -6.85 3.31
N ARG A 161 10.46 -5.59 3.59
CA ARG A 161 9.52 -4.57 4.08
C ARG A 161 8.42 -4.25 3.07
N LEU A 162 8.73 -4.21 1.76
CA LEU A 162 7.74 -3.99 0.71
C LEU A 162 6.82 -5.20 0.53
N ALA A 163 7.34 -6.43 0.65
CA ALA A 163 6.53 -7.66 0.65
C ALA A 163 5.57 -7.73 1.86
N ALA A 164 6.06 -7.45 3.06
CA ALA A 164 5.27 -7.41 4.28
C ALA A 164 4.22 -6.27 4.26
N CYS A 165 4.58 -5.09 3.73
CA CYS A 165 3.64 -3.99 3.53
C CYS A 165 2.52 -4.37 2.57
N PHE A 166 2.85 -4.92 1.39
CA PHE A 166 1.85 -5.39 0.43
C PHE A 166 0.90 -6.41 1.06
N ALA A 167 1.46 -7.41 1.74
CA ALA A 167 0.68 -8.48 2.34
C ALA A 167 -0.28 -7.97 3.43
N TRP A 168 0.20 -7.06 4.27
CA TRP A 168 -0.61 -6.35 5.27
C TRP A 168 -1.71 -5.53 4.61
N HIS A 169 -1.37 -4.70 3.61
CA HIS A 169 -2.34 -3.89 2.87
C HIS A 169 -3.51 -4.73 2.34
N VAL A 170 -3.24 -5.78 1.56
CA VAL A 170 -4.29 -6.58 0.90
C VAL A 170 -5.09 -7.50 1.84
N THR A 171 -4.71 -7.61 3.12
CA THR A 171 -5.38 -8.46 4.13
C THR A 171 -5.97 -7.71 5.34
N LEU A 172 -5.58 -6.46 5.55
CA LEU A 172 -5.96 -5.65 6.72
C LEU A 172 -6.44 -4.24 6.40
N ASN A 173 -5.88 -3.58 5.39
CA ASN A 173 -6.05 -2.14 5.17
C ASN A 173 -6.26 -1.80 3.68
N ARG A 174 -7.09 -2.61 3.00
CA ARG A 174 -7.48 -2.39 1.60
C ARG A 174 -8.54 -1.30 1.54
N ASP A 175 -8.19 -0.19 0.88
CA ASP A 175 -9.08 0.94 0.53
C ASP A 175 -10.28 0.48 -0.34
#